data_AF-A0A7W7HY06-F1
#
_entry.id   AF-A0A7W7HY06-F1
#
_cell.length_a   1.000
_cell.length_b   1.000
_cell.length_c   1.000
_cell.angle_alpha   90.00
_cell.angle_beta   90.00
_cell.angle_gamma   90.00
#
_symmetry.space_group_name_H-M   'P 1'
#
loop_
_entity.id
_entity.type
_entity.pdbx_description
1 polymer ?
#
loop_
_entity_poly.entity_id
_entity_poly.type
_entity_poly.pdbx_seq_one_letter_code
_entity_poly.pdbx_strand_id
1 'polypeptide(L)'
;MESFGIHVQITTDPEYESVEGFVVAPTQQAIIANWVRGDGMWHVDVTGRATAVRQYTEVAGDVAAHSIIQGLSPTVRLQALAHYLELDWSWLTRRCAALSQHGSTRLVRTRSRLVSPAGLDAACAFVGSLSNEH
;
A
#
# COMPACT_ATOMS: atom_id res chain seq x y z
N MET A 1 -3.90 -3.68 1.95
CA MET A 1 -3.16 -4.46 0.92
C MET A 1 -2.51 -5.67 1.57
N GLU A 2 -1.59 -5.48 2.52
CA GLU A 2 -0.95 -6.59 3.27
C GLU A 2 -1.95 -7.54 3.94
N SER A 3 -3.03 -7.02 4.53
CA SER A 3 -4.13 -7.83 5.13
C SER A 3 -4.85 -8.75 4.13
N PHE A 4 -4.72 -8.49 2.83
CA PHE A 4 -5.30 -9.27 1.73
C PHE A 4 -4.24 -10.10 0.99
N GLY A 5 -3.00 -10.19 1.53
CA GLY A 5 -1.89 -10.88 0.87
C GLY A 5 -1.32 -10.15 -0.34
N ILE A 6 -1.69 -8.88 -0.55
CA ILE A 6 -1.14 -8.06 -1.62
C ILE A 6 0.15 -7.43 -1.09
N HIS A 7 1.28 -7.91 -1.63
CA HIS A 7 2.60 -7.36 -1.32
C HIS A 7 2.81 -6.04 -2.06
N VAL A 8 3.18 -5.00 -1.30
CA VAL A 8 3.46 -3.66 -1.83
C VAL A 8 4.97 -3.47 -1.90
N GLN A 9 5.42 -2.78 -2.94
CA GLN A 9 6.80 -2.37 -3.13
C GLN A 9 6.86 -0.84 -3.19
N ILE A 10 7.87 -0.25 -2.57
CA ILE A 10 8.01 1.21 -2.47
C ILE A 10 9.47 1.57 -2.73
N THR A 11 9.69 2.56 -3.58
CA THR A 11 11.00 3.16 -3.82
C THR A 11 10.95 4.66 -3.55
N THR A 12 12.08 5.22 -3.12
CA THR A 12 12.33 6.66 -3.03
C THR A 12 13.20 7.17 -4.18
N ASP A 13 13.52 6.29 -5.14
CA ASP A 13 14.36 6.65 -6.27
C ASP A 13 13.64 7.69 -7.16
N PRO A 14 14.23 8.89 -7.34
CA PRO A 14 13.63 9.94 -8.15
C PRO A 14 13.45 9.56 -9.63
N GLU A 15 14.16 8.55 -10.14
CA GLU A 15 13.97 8.06 -11.52
C GLU A 15 12.54 7.55 -11.76
N TYR A 16 11.84 7.13 -10.71
CA TYR A 16 10.46 6.63 -10.77
C TYR A 16 9.41 7.66 -10.36
N GLU A 17 9.76 8.92 -10.16
CA GLU A 17 8.81 9.96 -9.71
C GLU A 17 7.65 10.17 -10.70
N SER A 18 7.91 10.00 -12.01
CA SER A 18 6.87 10.09 -13.05
C SER A 18 6.06 8.81 -13.26
N VAL A 19 6.43 7.70 -12.61
CA VAL A 19 5.73 6.43 -12.73
C VAL A 19 4.55 6.43 -11.76
N GLU A 20 3.34 6.45 -12.30
CA GLU A 20 2.13 6.29 -11.49
C GLU A 20 2.13 4.94 -10.77
N GLY A 21 1.56 4.87 -9.57
CA GLY A 21 1.40 3.59 -8.86
C GLY A 21 0.66 2.58 -9.73
N PHE A 22 1.07 1.32 -9.72
CA PHE A 22 0.49 0.31 -10.60
C PHE A 22 0.52 -1.09 -9.97
N VAL A 23 -0.27 -1.99 -10.56
CA VAL A 23 -0.25 -3.43 -10.27
C VAL A 23 -0.12 -4.17 -11.60
N VAL A 24 0.86 -5.09 -11.69
CA VAL A 24 0.94 -6.02 -12.82
C VAL A 24 0.25 -7.32 -12.43
N ALA A 25 -0.85 -7.61 -13.10
CA ALA A 25 -1.57 -8.86 -12.92
C ALA A 25 -0.83 -10.01 -13.64
N PRO A 26 -0.89 -11.24 -13.11
CA PRO A 26 -0.32 -12.43 -13.76
C PRO A 26 -0.84 -12.67 -15.19
N THR A 27 -2.04 -12.15 -15.50
CA THR A 27 -2.70 -12.23 -16.81
C THR A 27 -2.15 -11.24 -17.85
N GLN A 28 -0.95 -10.69 -17.64
CA GLN A 28 -0.31 -9.69 -18.50
C GLN A 28 -1.16 -8.43 -18.70
N GLN A 29 -1.77 -7.95 -17.63
CA GLN A 29 -2.45 -6.66 -17.61
C GLN A 29 -1.78 -5.77 -16.58
N ALA A 30 -1.57 -4.50 -16.90
CA ALA A 30 -1.15 -3.49 -15.94
C ALA A 30 -2.37 -2.63 -15.56
N ILE A 31 -2.64 -2.55 -14.27
CA ILE A 31 -3.63 -1.66 -13.69
C ILE A 31 -2.87 -0.46 -13.16
N ILE A 32 -3.06 0.69 -13.78
CA ILE A 32 -2.45 1.95 -13.38
C ILE A 32 -3.41 2.62 -12.43
N ALA A 33 -2.89 3.05 -11.29
CA ALA A 33 -3.67 3.72 -10.29
C ALA A 33 -2.80 4.75 -9.56
N ASN A 34 -3.02 6.00 -9.93
CA ASN A 34 -2.52 7.17 -9.21
C ASN A 34 -3.21 7.19 -7.84
N TRP A 35 -2.49 6.81 -6.77
CA TRP A 35 -3.04 6.84 -5.40
C TRP A 35 -2.53 7.97 -4.53
N VAL A 36 -1.39 8.60 -4.85
CA VAL A 36 -0.64 9.37 -3.83
C VAL A 36 -0.12 10.75 -4.26
N ARG A 37 -0.03 11.11 -5.55
CA ARG A 37 0.54 12.43 -5.90
C ARG A 37 0.25 12.91 -7.34
N GLY A 38 -1.01 13.18 -7.65
CA GLY A 38 -1.36 13.94 -8.86
C GLY A 38 -2.21 15.15 -8.49
N ASP A 39 -1.86 16.34 -8.98
CA ASP A 39 -2.71 17.55 -8.95
C ASP A 39 -3.99 17.40 -9.80
N GLY A 40 -4.22 16.22 -10.38
CA GLY A 40 -5.32 15.87 -11.26
C GLY A 40 -6.36 14.93 -10.64
N MET A 41 -7.51 14.88 -11.30
CA MET A 41 -8.58 13.90 -11.04
C MET A 41 -8.01 12.47 -11.08
N TRP A 42 -8.38 11.67 -10.08
CA TRP A 42 -8.04 10.25 -9.98
C TRP A 42 -8.19 9.52 -11.32
N HIS A 43 -7.12 8.90 -11.80
CA HIS A 43 -7.10 8.10 -13.02
C HIS A 43 -6.80 6.64 -12.67
N VAL A 44 -7.72 5.76 -13.06
CA VAL A 44 -7.50 4.31 -13.05
C VAL A 44 -7.64 3.85 -14.49
N ASP A 45 -6.61 3.22 -15.02
CA ASP A 45 -6.60 2.64 -16.36
C ASP A 45 -6.13 1.20 -16.32
N VAL A 46 -6.56 0.41 -17.31
CA VAL A 46 -6.14 -0.98 -17.49
C VAL A 46 -5.61 -1.14 -18.91
N THR A 47 -4.34 -1.52 -19.02
CA THR A 47 -3.72 -1.79 -20.31
C THR A 47 -3.27 -3.24 -20.43
N GLY A 48 -3.63 -3.86 -21.54
CA GLY A 48 -3.09 -5.16 -21.98
C GLY A 48 -2.05 -5.02 -23.09
N ARG A 49 -1.59 -3.79 -23.41
CA ARG A 49 -0.60 -3.58 -24.48
C ARG A 49 0.72 -4.17 -24.03
N ALA A 50 1.22 -5.16 -24.76
CA ALA A 50 2.42 -5.93 -24.38
C ALA A 50 3.64 -5.05 -24.07
N THR A 51 3.83 -3.94 -24.80
CA THR A 51 4.94 -3.00 -24.55
C THR A 51 4.81 -2.29 -23.21
N ALA A 52 3.60 -1.81 -22.87
CA ALA A 52 3.34 -1.14 -21.59
C ALA A 52 3.43 -2.13 -20.43
N VAL A 53 2.84 -3.31 -20.58
CA VAL A 53 2.92 -4.38 -19.56
C VAL A 53 4.36 -4.79 -19.30
N ARG A 54 5.19 -4.88 -20.34
CA ARG A 54 6.62 -5.17 -20.20
C ARG A 54 7.34 -4.07 -19.43
N GLN A 55 7.11 -2.80 -19.76
CA GLN A 55 7.70 -1.67 -19.03
C GLN A 55 7.34 -1.69 -17.54
N TYR A 56 6.06 -1.88 -17.20
CA TYR A 56 5.64 -1.98 -15.79
C TYR A 56 6.23 -3.20 -15.10
N THR A 57 6.38 -4.33 -15.80
CA THR A 57 7.04 -5.53 -15.27
C THR A 57 8.51 -5.27 -14.98
N GLU A 58 9.22 -4.58 -15.88
CA GLU A 58 10.63 -4.20 -15.71
C GLU A 58 10.80 -3.29 -14.49
N VAL A 59 9.96 -2.25 -14.36
CA VAL A 59 9.96 -1.35 -13.19
C VAL A 59 9.64 -2.11 -11.90
N ALA A 60 8.62 -2.97 -11.90
CA ALA A 60 8.29 -3.77 -10.73
C ALA A 60 9.44 -4.69 -10.32
N GLY A 61 10.15 -5.28 -11.28
CA GLY A 61 11.33 -6.10 -11.03
C GLY A 61 12.47 -5.32 -10.39
N ASP A 62 12.75 -4.12 -10.89
CA ASP A 62 13.81 -3.27 -10.34
C ASP A 62 13.47 -2.77 -8.93
N VAL A 63 12.25 -2.26 -8.74
CA VAL A 63 11.78 -1.80 -7.43
C VAL A 63 11.68 -2.96 -6.43
N ALA A 64 11.34 -4.18 -6.87
CA ALA A 64 11.34 -5.36 -6.00
C ALA A 64 12.71 -5.63 -5.38
N ALA A 65 13.79 -5.44 -6.15
CA ALA A 65 15.16 -5.70 -5.71
C ALA A 65 15.64 -4.67 -4.67
N HIS A 66 15.09 -3.45 -4.70
CA HIS A 66 15.57 -2.32 -3.90
C HIS A 66 14.46 -1.63 -3.07
N SER A 67 13.35 -2.33 -2.82
CA SER A 67 12.20 -1.78 -2.09
C SER A 67 12.62 -1.35 -0.68
N ILE A 68 12.29 -0.12 -0.29
CA ILE A 68 12.62 0.41 1.04
C ILE A 68 11.85 -0.31 2.17
N ILE A 69 10.84 -1.10 1.81
CA ILE A 69 10.03 -1.91 2.75
C ILE A 69 10.26 -3.41 2.55
N GLN A 70 11.43 -3.83 2.10
CA GLN A 70 11.74 -5.25 1.87
C GLN A 70 11.61 -6.09 3.15
N GLY A 71 10.98 -7.27 3.05
CA GLY A 71 10.81 -8.16 4.19
C GLY A 71 10.01 -9.42 3.87
N LEU A 72 10.34 -10.52 4.55
CA LEU A 72 9.71 -11.83 4.33
C LEU A 72 8.29 -11.93 4.93
N SER A 73 7.98 -11.14 5.95
CA SER A 73 6.65 -11.11 6.60
C SER A 73 6.00 -9.72 6.50
N PRO A 74 4.65 -9.65 6.53
CA PRO A 74 3.95 -8.37 6.60
C PRO A 74 4.44 -7.47 7.74
N THR A 75 4.76 -8.05 8.90
CA THR A 75 5.26 -7.33 10.08
C THR A 75 6.56 -6.58 9.76
N VAL A 76 7.55 -7.26 9.15
CA VAL A 76 8.82 -6.62 8.78
C VAL A 76 8.60 -5.48 7.78
N ARG A 77 7.77 -5.71 6.76
CA ARG A 77 7.50 -4.70 5.73
C ARG A 77 6.78 -3.47 6.28
N LEU A 78 5.78 -3.68 7.14
CA LEU A 78 5.01 -2.60 7.76
C LEU A 78 5.83 -1.85 8.81
N GLN A 79 6.75 -2.51 9.52
CA GLN A 79 7.73 -1.85 10.38
C GLN A 79 8.69 -0.96 9.59
N ALA A 80 9.23 -1.46 8.48
CA ALA A 80 10.08 -0.67 7.59
C ALA A 80 9.32 0.54 7.02
N LEU A 81 8.06 0.36 6.63
CA LEU A 81 7.19 1.46 6.20
C LEU A 81 6.98 2.49 7.33
N ALA A 82 6.68 2.03 8.54
CA ALA A 82 6.50 2.90 9.70
C ALA A 82 7.79 3.69 9.99
N HIS A 83 8.95 3.04 9.92
CA HIS A 83 10.25 3.69 10.08
C HIS A 83 10.48 4.77 9.01
N TYR A 84 10.21 4.47 7.74
CA TYR A 84 10.32 5.42 6.64
C TYR A 84 9.39 6.64 6.81
N LEU A 85 8.18 6.42 7.34
CA LEU A 85 7.21 7.48 7.62
C LEU A 85 7.44 8.17 8.98
N GLU A 86 8.52 7.84 9.68
CA GLU A 86 8.85 8.34 11.01
C GLU A 86 7.73 8.12 12.06
N LEU A 87 7.04 6.98 11.95
CA LEU A 87 5.98 6.54 12.87
C LEU A 87 6.50 5.53 13.87
N ASP A 88 6.26 5.76 15.17
CA ASP A 88 6.59 4.78 16.21
C ASP A 88 5.74 3.51 16.04
N TRP A 89 6.41 2.37 15.86
CA TRP A 89 5.74 1.09 15.60
C TRP A 89 4.85 0.66 16.77
N SER A 90 5.31 0.84 18.01
CA SER A 90 4.58 0.42 19.20
C SER A 90 3.29 1.24 19.39
N TRP A 91 3.36 2.53 19.09
CA TRP A 91 2.24 3.44 19.11
C TRP A 91 1.28 3.11 17.98
N LEU A 92 1.78 2.91 16.76
CA LEU A 92 0.95 2.60 15.58
C LEU A 92 0.10 1.34 15.82
N THR A 93 0.74 0.24 16.20
CA THR A 93 0.07 -1.05 16.45
C THR A 93 -0.95 -0.97 17.59
N ARG A 94 -0.59 -0.36 18.72
CA ARG A 94 -1.54 -0.12 19.83
C ARG A 94 -2.73 0.74 19.41
N ARG A 95 -2.51 1.81 18.64
CA ARG A 95 -3.59 2.71 18.20
C ARG A 95 -4.50 2.03 17.18
N CYS A 96 -3.94 1.26 16.26
CA CYS A 96 -4.72 0.45 15.33
C CYS A 96 -5.58 -0.60 16.06
N ALA A 97 -5.04 -1.26 17.09
CA ALA A 97 -5.82 -2.19 17.93
C ALA A 97 -6.97 -1.50 18.68
N ALA A 98 -6.75 -0.29 19.21
CA ALA A 98 -7.82 0.47 19.87
C ALA A 98 -8.89 0.93 18.86
N LEU A 99 -8.48 1.40 17.67
CA LEU A 99 -9.40 1.86 16.63
C LEU A 99 -10.28 0.72 16.09
N SER A 100 -9.72 -0.49 15.93
CA SER A 100 -10.50 -1.63 15.45
C SER A 100 -11.59 -2.08 16.44
N GLN A 101 -11.38 -1.88 17.74
CA GLN A 101 -12.38 -2.19 18.78
C GLN A 101 -13.55 -1.19 18.80
N HIS A 102 -13.28 0.08 18.50
CA HIS A 102 -14.29 1.15 18.53
C HIS A 102 -14.98 1.40 17.19
N GLY A 103 -14.33 1.03 16.09
CA GLY A 103 -14.77 1.28 14.72
C GLY A 103 -14.59 2.74 14.28
N SER A 104 -14.31 2.95 13.00
CA SER A 104 -13.98 4.26 12.43
C SER A 104 -15.20 5.01 11.86
N THR A 105 -16.37 4.37 11.81
CA THR A 105 -17.60 4.90 11.17
C THR A 105 -18.02 6.27 11.71
N ARG A 106 -17.78 6.55 13.00
CA ARG A 106 -18.08 7.86 13.62
C ARG A 106 -16.94 8.87 13.55
N LEU A 107 -15.72 8.40 13.27
CA LEU A 107 -14.51 9.20 13.24
C LEU A 107 -14.19 9.72 11.83
N VAL A 108 -14.57 8.97 10.80
CA VAL A 108 -14.20 9.29 9.42
C VAL A 108 -15.44 9.59 8.60
N ARG A 109 -15.59 10.84 8.20
CA ARG A 109 -16.48 11.22 7.09
C ARG A 109 -15.69 11.11 5.80
N THR A 110 -15.64 9.92 5.22
CA THR A 110 -14.90 9.70 3.98
C THR A 110 -15.57 10.48 2.84
N ARG A 111 -14.84 11.44 2.27
CA ARG A 111 -15.22 12.06 0.99
C ARG A 111 -14.74 11.23 -0.21
N SER A 112 -13.83 10.29 0.05
CA SER A 112 -13.33 9.34 -0.93
C SER A 112 -14.26 8.11 -1.01
N ARG A 113 -14.58 7.68 -2.23
CA ARG A 113 -15.28 6.41 -2.49
C ARG A 113 -14.38 5.19 -2.35
N LEU A 114 -13.06 5.39 -2.23
CA LEU A 114 -12.05 4.34 -2.23
C LEU A 114 -11.57 3.99 -0.81
N VAL A 115 -11.81 4.88 0.15
CA VAL A 115 -11.59 4.62 1.57
C VAL A 115 -12.96 4.43 2.21
N SER A 116 -13.26 3.21 2.60
CA SER A 116 -14.46 2.90 3.36
C SER A 116 -14.11 2.76 4.85
N PRO A 117 -15.03 3.13 5.77
CA PRO A 117 -14.85 2.85 7.20
C PRO A 117 -14.57 1.37 7.47
N ALA A 118 -15.25 0.46 6.76
CA ALA A 118 -15.00 -0.97 6.87
C ALA A 118 -13.58 -1.39 6.44
N GLY A 119 -13.06 -0.82 5.35
CA GLY A 119 -11.70 -1.08 4.89
C GLY A 119 -10.65 -0.52 5.86
N LEU A 120 -10.92 0.65 6.45
CA LEU A 120 -10.07 1.22 7.49
C LEU A 120 -10.08 0.37 8.77
N ASP A 121 -11.26 -0.08 9.22
CA ASP A 121 -11.41 -0.94 10.39
C ASP A 121 -10.66 -2.27 10.19
N ALA A 122 -10.75 -2.86 9.00
CA ALA A 122 -10.00 -4.07 8.65
C ALA A 122 -8.48 -3.84 8.65
N ALA A 123 -8.01 -2.71 8.10
CA ALA A 123 -6.60 -2.36 8.12
C ALA A 123 -6.09 -2.14 9.56
N CYS A 124 -6.85 -1.41 10.38
CA CYS A 124 -6.54 -1.21 11.79
C CYS A 124 -6.55 -2.53 12.58
N ALA A 125 -7.49 -3.43 12.33
CA ALA A 125 -7.53 -4.74 12.96
C ALA A 125 -6.28 -5.56 12.62
N PHE A 126 -5.90 -5.60 11.35
CA PHE A 126 -4.71 -6.32 10.90
C PHE A 126 -3.42 -5.75 11.50
N VAL A 127 -3.19 -4.44 11.40
CA VAL A 127 -1.98 -3.81 11.98
C VAL A 127 -1.96 -3.99 13.50
N GLY A 128 -3.13 -3.88 14.16
CA GLY A 128 -3.26 -4.09 15.60
C GLY A 128 -2.96 -5.53 16.05
N SER A 129 -3.19 -6.53 15.20
CA SER A 129 -2.84 -7.93 15.54
C SER A 129 -1.34 -8.21 15.48
N LEU A 130 -0.56 -7.42 14.73
CA LEU A 130 0.90 -7.59 14.59
C LEU A 130 1.67 -7.21 15.87
N SER A 131 1.01 -6.60 16.85
CA SER A 131 1.57 -6.32 18.19
C SER A 131 1.92 -7.58 18.98
N ASN A 132 1.27 -8.70 18.65
CA ASN A 132 1.27 -9.92 19.46
C ASN A 132 2.23 -11.00 18.94
N GLU A 133 2.89 -10.78 17.81
CA GLU A 133 3.90 -11.70 17.27
C GLU A 133 5.24 -11.42 17.96
N HIS A 134 5.48 -12.08 19.11
CA HIS A 134 6.80 -12.17 19.75
C HIS A 134 7.52 -13.43 19.30
#